data_AF-A0A3L8SG97-F1
#
_entry.id   AF-A0A3L8SG97-F1
#
_cell.length_a   1.000
_cell.length_b   1.000
_cell.length_c   1.000
_cell.angle_alpha   90.00
_cell.angle_beta   90.00
_cell.angle_gamma   90.00
#
_symmetry.space_group_name_H-M   'P 1'
#
loop_
_entity.id
_entity.type
_entity.pdbx_description
1 polymer ?
#
loop_
_entity_poly.entity_id
_entity_poly.type
_entity_poly.pdbx_seq_one_letter_code
_entity_poly.pdbx_strand_id
1 'polypeptide(L)' 'MLSRCQSLAYKEHGILCVALHPGWVQTDMGSGGSYMPPLTVDDSVQGMLKVLSSISEKETGAFLDWQGKVLPW' A
#
# COMPACT_ATOMS: atom_id res chain seq x y z
N MET A 1 -8.08 5.12 8.29
CA MET A 1 -7.56 5.36 9.66
C MET A 1 -7.31 4.08 10.48
N LEU A 2 -7.97 2.94 10.24
CA LEU A 2 -7.76 1.72 11.06
C LEU A 2 -6.28 1.29 11.17
N SER A 3 -5.53 1.29 10.06
CA SER A 3 -4.10 0.94 10.06
C SER A 3 -3.24 1.85 10.95
N ARG A 4 -3.65 3.12 11.16
CA ARG A 4 -3.00 4.05 12.11
C ARG A 4 -3.26 3.65 13.56
N CYS A 5 -4.49 3.24 13.88
CA CYS A 5 -4.81 2.78 15.22
C CYS A 5 -4.07 1.48 15.54
N GLN A 6 -4.03 0.54 14.58
CA GLN A 6 -3.30 -0.71 14.71
C GLN A 6 -1.79 -0.51 14.85
N SER A 7 -1.18 0.43 14.09
CA SER A 7 0.26 0.71 14.20
C SER A 7 0.66 1.23 15.58
N LEU A 8 -0.25 1.93 16.28
CA LEU A 8 0.00 2.39 17.65
C LEU A 8 -0.20 1.24 18.65
N ALA A 9 -1.32 0.52 18.55
CA ALA A 9 -1.67 -0.53 19.49
C ALA A 9 -0.75 -1.77 19.41
N TYR A 10 -0.31 -2.15 18.22
CA TYR A 10 0.47 -3.38 18.03
C TYR A 10 1.99 -3.17 18.05
N LYS A 11 2.44 -1.93 18.26
CA LYS A 11 3.86 -1.59 18.36
C LYS A 11 4.56 -2.38 19.47
N GLU A 12 3.92 -2.53 20.63
CA GLU A 12 4.48 -3.26 21.78
C GLU A 12 4.63 -4.77 21.52
N HIS A 13 3.89 -5.30 20.54
CA HIS A 13 3.98 -6.70 20.11
C HIS A 13 4.95 -6.91 18.93
N GLY A 14 5.64 -5.86 18.48
CA GLY A 14 6.57 -5.94 17.34
C GLY A 14 5.88 -6.15 15.98
N ILE A 15 4.62 -5.73 15.83
CA ILE A 15 3.86 -5.87 14.58
C ILE A 15 3.84 -4.54 13.82
N LEU A 16 4.39 -4.56 12.59
CA LEU A 16 4.34 -3.41 11.67
C LEU A 16 3.00 -3.36 10.95
N CYS A 17 2.39 -2.16 10.88
CA CYS A 17 1.14 -1.94 10.19
C CYS A 17 1.28 -0.77 9.21
N VAL A 18 0.90 -0.95 7.96
CA VAL A 18 0.88 0.11 6.93
C VAL A 18 -0.39 0.01 6.09
N ALA A 19 -0.78 1.11 5.45
CA ALA A 19 -1.78 1.08 4.37
C ALA A 19 -1.07 1.24 3.03
N LEU A 20 -1.46 0.45 2.03
CA LEU A 20 -0.90 0.49 0.69
C LEU A 20 -1.97 0.87 -0.33
N HIS A 21 -1.68 1.88 -1.15
CA HIS A 21 -2.40 2.14 -2.37
C HIS A 21 -1.75 1.36 -3.52
N PRO A 22 -2.46 0.39 -4.14
CA PRO A 22 -1.88 -0.43 -5.20
C PRO A 22 -1.70 0.31 -6.53
N GLY A 23 -2.07 1.60 -6.60
CA GLY A 23 -2.24 2.32 -7.86
C GLY A 23 -3.62 2.06 -8.47
N TRP A 24 -3.82 2.53 -9.70
CA TRP A 24 -5.01 2.20 -10.48
C TRP A 24 -4.69 1.00 -11.38
N VAL A 25 -5.19 -0.17 -10.99
CA VAL A 25 -4.75 -1.48 -11.48
C VAL A 25 -5.78 -2.10 -12.43
N GLN A 26 -5.30 -2.73 -13.51
CA GLN A 26 -6.07 -3.47 -14.52
C GLN A 26 -6.72 -4.72 -13.93
N THR A 27 -7.82 -4.53 -13.23
CA THR A 27 -8.64 -5.56 -12.58
C THR A 27 -10.11 -5.30 -12.90
N ASP A 28 -11.02 -6.22 -12.56
CA ASP A 28 -12.46 -5.99 -12.71
C ASP A 28 -12.96 -4.77 -11.92
N MET A 29 -12.34 -4.46 -10.77
CA MET A 29 -12.68 -3.30 -9.95
C MET A 29 -12.08 -1.99 -10.51
N GLY A 30 -10.87 -2.05 -11.06
CA GLY A 30 -10.20 -0.86 -11.61
C GLY A 30 -10.65 -0.52 -13.02
N SER A 31 -11.03 -1.52 -13.81
CA SER A 31 -11.45 -1.35 -15.20
C SER A 31 -12.95 -1.06 -15.25
N GLY A 32 -13.36 -0.10 -16.08
CA GLY A 32 -14.78 0.26 -16.19
C GLY A 32 -15.08 1.05 -17.45
N GLY A 33 -16.15 0.66 -18.16
CA GLY A 33 -16.51 1.26 -19.45
C GLY A 33 -15.36 1.13 -20.47
N SER A 34 -14.94 2.26 -21.05
CA SER A 34 -13.81 2.33 -21.99
C SER A 34 -12.47 2.68 -21.32
N TYR A 35 -12.42 2.77 -19.99
CA TYR A 35 -11.21 3.16 -19.26
C TYR A 35 -10.38 1.93 -18.89
N MET A 36 -9.13 1.93 -19.36
CA MET A 36 -8.13 0.93 -18.99
C MET A 36 -7.14 1.54 -17.99
N PRO A 37 -7.01 0.97 -16.79
CA PRO A 37 -6.05 1.45 -15.80
C PRO A 37 -4.61 1.38 -16.34
N PRO A 38 -3.73 2.32 -15.95
CA PRO A 38 -2.38 2.39 -16.49
C PRO A 38 -1.45 1.30 -15.95
N LEU A 39 -1.78 0.68 -14.82
CA LEU A 39 -0.90 -0.25 -14.11
C LEU A 39 -1.39 -1.69 -14.26
N THR A 40 -0.50 -2.60 -14.64
CA THR A 40 -0.80 -4.04 -14.64
C THR A 40 -0.87 -4.58 -13.21
N VAL A 41 -1.51 -5.74 -13.02
CA VAL A 41 -1.53 -6.42 -11.72
C VAL A 41 -0.11 -6.79 -11.28
N ASP A 42 0.71 -7.29 -12.21
CA ASP A 42 2.08 -7.70 -11.92
C ASP A 42 2.94 -6.53 -11.45
N ASP A 43 2.90 -5.38 -12.14
CA ASP A 43 3.68 -4.20 -11.75
C ASP A 43 3.27 -3.68 -10.36
N SER A 44 1.95 -3.66 -10.09
CA SER A 44 1.39 -3.23 -8.81
C SER A 44 1.88 -4.11 -7.66
N VAL A 45 1.73 -5.44 -7.80
CA VAL A 45 2.08 -6.39 -6.74
C VAL A 45 3.59 -6.48 -6.56
N GLN A 46 4.38 -6.48 -7.64
CA GLN A 46 5.84 -6.45 -7.55
C GLN A 46 6.34 -5.18 -6.84
N GLY A 47 5.74 -4.02 -7.15
CA GLY A 47 6.05 -2.78 -6.44
C GLY A 47 5.73 -2.87 -4.95
N MET A 48 4.52 -3.31 -4.60
CA MET A 48 4.12 -3.47 -3.19
C MET A 48 5.03 -4.45 -2.44
N LEU A 49 5.43 -5.57 -3.05
CA LEU A 49 6.38 -6.51 -2.43
C LEU A 49 7.76 -5.87 -2.19
N LYS A 50 8.25 -5.05 -3.12
CA LYS A 50 9.49 -4.27 -2.93
C LYS A 50 9.34 -3.28 -1.77
N VAL A 51 8.22 -2.56 -1.69
CA VAL A 51 7.94 -1.65 -0.58
C VAL A 51 7.95 -2.41 0.74
N LEU A 52 7.17 -3.50 0.85
CA LEU A 52 7.10 -4.33 2.05
C LEU A 52 8.46 -4.92 2.47
N SER A 53 9.34 -5.21 1.51
CA SER A 53 10.70 -5.69 1.80
C SER A 53 11.63 -4.61 2.36
N SER A 54 11.29 -3.33 2.18
CA SER A 54 12.11 -2.17 2.57
C SER A 54 11.61 -1.43 3.81
N ILE A 55 10.34 -1.62 4.22
CA ILE A 55 9.78 -0.89 5.36
C ILE A 55 10.40 -1.33 6.68
N SER A 56 10.43 -0.40 7.62
CA SER A 56 10.91 -0.57 8.99
C SER A 56 9.92 0.03 9.98
N GLU A 57 10.28 0.06 11.27
CA GLU A 57 9.52 0.75 12.31
C GLU A 57 9.27 2.24 12.00
N LYS A 58 10.10 2.86 11.17
CA LYS A 58 9.94 4.28 10.78
C LYS A 58 8.70 4.52 9.93
N GLU A 59 8.29 3.51 9.16
CA GLU A 59 7.16 3.59 8.24
C GLU A 59 5.85 3.06 8.85
N THR A 60 5.87 2.53 10.08
CA THR A 60 4.64 2.02 10.72
C THR A 60 3.60 3.13 10.87
N GLY A 61 2.37 2.85 10.45
CA GLY A 61 1.28 3.82 10.37
C GLY A 61 1.36 4.75 9.16
N ALA A 62 2.26 4.55 8.19
CA ALA A 62 2.24 5.30 6.95
C ALA A 62 1.12 4.83 6.00
N PHE A 63 0.74 5.74 5.10
CA PHE A 63 0.01 5.41 3.88
C PHE A 63 0.97 5.58 2.72
N LEU A 64 1.29 4.49 2.02
CA LEU A 64 2.24 4.47 0.93
C LEU A 64 1.57 4.01 -0.37
N ASP A 65 2.11 4.38 -1.52
CA ASP A 65 1.76 3.74 -2.79
C ASP A 65 2.66 2.53 -3.11
N TRP A 66 2.33 1.84 -4.20
CA TRP A 66 3.09 0.70 -4.74
C TRP A 66 4.55 1.03 -5.12
N GLN A 67 4.93 2.30 -5.20
CA GLN A 67 6.30 2.76 -5.43
C GLN A 67 7.02 3.18 -4.13
N GLY A 68 6.33 3.13 -2.99
CA GLY A 68 6.84 3.52 -1.68
C GLY A 68 6.71 5.01 -1.38
N LYS A 69 6.01 5.78 -2.23
CA LYS A 69 5.77 7.20 -1.98
C LYS A 69 4.76 7.37 -0.86
N VAL A 70 5.05 8.27 0.07
CA VAL A 70 4.11 8.67 1.13
C VAL A 70 2.94 9.44 0.52
N LEU A 71 1.73 8.96 0.80
CA LEU A 71 0.49 9.60 0.41
C LEU A 71 -0.12 10.38 1.60
N PRO A 72 -0.79 11.51 1.34
CA PRO A 72 -1.61 12.17 2.36
C PRO A 72 -2.81 11.29 2.73
N TRP A 73 -3.25 11.39 3.99
CA TRP A 73 -4.47 10.77 4.49
C TRP A 73 -5.72 11.50 4.01
#